data_AF-A0A7J4MU21-F1
#
_entry.id   AF-A0A7J4MU21-F1
#
_cell.length_a   1.000
_cell.length_b   1.000
_cell.length_c   1.000
_cell.angle_alpha   90.00
_cell.angle_beta   90.00
_cell.angle_gamma   90.00
#
_symmetry.space_group_name_H-M   'P 1'
#
loop_
_entity.id
_entity.type
_entity.pdbx_description
1 polymer ?
#
loop_
_entity_poly.entity_id
_entity_poly.type
_entity_poly.pdbx_seq_one_letter_code
_entity_poly.pdbx_strand_id
1 'polypeptide(L)'
;MCELLGMCFNQEVQPSFSLRGFRMRSERNPHGWGLAFYPDKSVQVYKEPVKSRKSIMAEIMEGYNLIRSSIIMSHVRTKSSGEISHKDTHPSRGSGTVENMYSPTMAP
;
A
#
# COMPACT_ATOMS: atom_id res chain seq x y z
N MET A 1 0.42 -11.92 -12.19
CA MET A 1 1.59 -11.15 -11.71
C MET A 1 1.04 -9.93 -11.00
N CYS A 2 1.47 -9.66 -9.75
CA CYS A 2 1.00 -8.50 -8.98
C CYS A 2 1.39 -7.17 -9.63
N GLU A 3 0.74 -6.09 -9.21
CA GLU A 3 1.09 -4.72 -9.62
C GLU A 3 1.27 -3.82 -8.40
N LEU A 4 2.17 -2.82 -8.53
CA LEU A 4 2.55 -1.87 -7.49
C LEU A 4 2.49 -0.44 -8.04
N LEU A 5 2.00 0.49 -7.22
CA LEU A 5 2.10 1.93 -7.40
C LEU A 5 2.89 2.50 -6.23
N GLY A 6 4.00 3.19 -6.52
CA GLY A 6 4.74 3.99 -5.56
C GLY A 6 4.73 5.46 -6.00
N MET A 7 4.52 6.36 -5.06
CA MET A 7 4.55 7.80 -5.30
C MET A 7 5.40 8.49 -4.22
N CYS A 8 6.27 9.41 -4.64
CA CYS A 8 7.16 10.16 -3.78
C CYS A 8 7.20 11.62 -4.24
N PHE A 9 6.98 12.55 -3.32
CA PHE A 9 6.90 13.99 -3.59
C PHE A 9 7.66 14.79 -2.54
N ASN A 10 8.02 16.02 -2.88
CA ASN A 10 8.63 16.99 -1.96
C ASN A 10 7.61 17.66 -1.01
N GLN A 11 6.30 17.45 -1.22
CA GLN A 11 5.22 17.98 -0.41
C GLN A 11 4.07 16.96 -0.31
N GLU A 12 3.18 17.12 0.66
CA GLU A 12 2.03 16.23 0.82
C GLU A 12 0.98 16.42 -0.28
N VAL A 13 0.59 15.30 -0.91
CA VAL A 13 -0.43 15.27 -1.95
C VAL A 13 -1.56 14.31 -1.61
N GLN A 14 -2.74 14.56 -2.19
CA GLN A 14 -3.84 13.60 -2.19
C GLN A 14 -3.69 12.62 -3.36
N PRO A 15 -3.71 11.30 -3.12
CA PRO A 15 -3.43 10.32 -4.15
C PRO A 15 -4.68 9.87 -4.93
N SER A 16 -5.86 10.45 -4.68
CA SER A 16 -7.16 9.94 -5.14
C SER A 16 -7.23 9.65 -6.64
N PHE A 17 -6.70 10.54 -7.50
CA PHE A 17 -6.69 10.32 -8.95
C PHE A 17 -5.86 9.08 -9.32
N SER A 18 -4.65 8.97 -8.78
CA SER A 18 -3.75 7.84 -9.03
C SER A 18 -4.30 6.53 -8.46
N LEU A 19 -4.88 6.57 -7.25
CA LEU A 19 -5.50 5.39 -6.61
C LEU A 19 -6.71 4.91 -7.39
N ARG A 20 -7.57 5.82 -7.86
CA ARG A 20 -8.73 5.48 -8.69
C ARG A 20 -8.32 4.75 -9.96
N GLY A 21 -7.32 5.27 -10.67
CA GLY A 21 -6.76 4.61 -11.85
C GLY A 21 -6.11 3.26 -11.51
N PHE A 22 -5.34 3.20 -10.42
CA PHE A 22 -4.64 1.98 -10.01
C PHE A 22 -5.59 0.86 -9.56
N ARG A 23 -6.69 1.20 -8.88
CA ARG A 23 -7.69 0.25 -8.39
C ARG A 23 -8.29 -0.60 -9.51
N MET A 24 -8.37 -0.09 -10.74
CA MET A 24 -8.82 -0.84 -11.92
C MET A 24 -7.97 -2.07 -12.22
N ARG A 25 -6.68 -2.06 -11.83
CA ARG A 25 -5.78 -3.21 -12.00
C ARG A 25 -6.16 -4.42 -11.14
N SER A 26 -7.03 -4.24 -10.14
CA SER A 26 -7.57 -5.36 -9.35
C SER A 26 -8.45 -6.31 -10.17
N GLU A 27 -8.88 -5.93 -11.39
CA GLU A 27 -9.55 -6.84 -12.33
C GLU A 27 -8.67 -8.05 -12.69
N ARG A 28 -7.38 -7.81 -12.94
CA ARG A 28 -6.40 -8.86 -13.23
C ARG A 28 -5.66 -9.37 -11.99
N ASN A 29 -5.83 -8.67 -10.86
CA ASN A 29 -5.16 -8.93 -9.59
C ASN A 29 -6.17 -8.99 -8.42
N PRO A 30 -7.03 -10.03 -8.37
CA PRO A 30 -8.21 -10.03 -7.50
C PRO A 30 -7.96 -10.56 -6.08
N HIS A 31 -6.73 -10.97 -5.74
CA HIS A 31 -6.43 -11.77 -4.55
C HIS A 31 -5.94 -10.93 -3.34
N GLY A 32 -6.16 -9.62 -3.38
CA GLY A 32 -5.86 -8.70 -2.30
C GLY A 32 -5.53 -7.31 -2.80
N TRP A 33 -5.67 -6.33 -1.91
CA TRP A 33 -5.25 -4.95 -2.15
C TRP A 33 -4.63 -4.36 -0.89
N GLY A 34 -3.79 -3.37 -1.05
CA GLY A 34 -3.30 -2.59 0.07
C GLY A 34 -2.89 -1.18 -0.31
N LEU A 35 -2.85 -0.32 0.71
CA LEU A 35 -2.47 1.07 0.68
C LEU A 35 -1.62 1.35 1.93
N ALA A 36 -0.47 1.98 1.72
CA ALA A 36 0.37 2.51 2.78
C ALA A 36 0.68 3.98 2.49
N PHE A 37 0.62 4.80 3.51
CA PHE A 37 0.97 6.23 3.43
C PHE A 37 1.47 6.73 4.78
N TYR A 38 2.15 7.88 4.77
CA TYR A 38 2.73 8.50 5.96
C TYR A 38 2.05 9.84 6.21
N PRO A 39 1.00 9.92 7.04
CA PRO A 39 0.35 11.19 7.39
C PRO A 39 1.25 12.07 8.28
N ASP A 40 2.27 11.47 8.90
CA ASP A 40 3.31 12.14 9.65
C ASP A 40 4.63 11.35 9.51
N LYS A 41 5.28 10.99 10.61
CA LYS A 41 6.48 10.12 10.62
C LYS A 41 6.14 8.64 10.82
N SER A 42 4.87 8.31 10.99
CA SER A 42 4.35 6.96 11.13
C SER A 42 3.70 6.48 9.84
N VAL A 43 3.91 5.22 9.49
CA VAL A 43 3.20 4.61 8.37
C VAL A 43 1.80 4.21 8.82
N GLN A 44 0.76 4.45 8.03
CA GLN A 44 -0.53 3.77 8.12
C GLN A 44 -0.63 2.74 7.00
N VAL A 45 -1.17 1.55 7.30
CA VAL A 45 -1.34 0.48 6.31
C VAL A 45 -2.75 -0.08 6.39
N TYR A 46 -3.45 -0.02 5.27
CA TYR A 46 -4.77 -0.61 5.06
C TYR A 46 -4.66 -1.67 4.00
N LYS A 47 -5.20 -2.86 4.25
CA LYS A 47 -5.16 -3.95 3.29
C LYS A 47 -6.21 -5.00 3.58
N GLU A 48 -6.70 -5.64 2.54
CA GLU A 48 -7.62 -6.77 2.67
C GLU A 48 -7.31 -7.84 1.63
N PRO A 49 -7.54 -9.13 1.95
CA PRO A 49 -7.35 -10.24 1.03
C PRO A 49 -8.55 -10.41 0.09
N VAL A 50 -9.10 -9.31 -0.42
CA VAL A 50 -10.22 -9.29 -1.38
C VAL A 50 -9.88 -8.45 -2.59
N LYS A 51 -10.64 -8.61 -3.67
CA LYS A 51 -10.53 -7.73 -4.85
C LYS A 51 -10.88 -6.30 -4.46
N SER A 52 -10.01 -5.34 -4.78
CA SER A 52 -10.18 -3.93 -4.39
C SER A 52 -11.52 -3.32 -4.83
N ARG A 53 -12.03 -3.68 -6.02
CA ARG A 53 -13.35 -3.23 -6.48
C ARG A 53 -14.55 -3.83 -5.75
N LYS A 54 -14.35 -4.87 -4.93
CA LYS A 54 -15.36 -5.46 -4.05
C LYS A 54 -15.19 -5.05 -2.58
N SER A 55 -14.20 -4.19 -2.29
CA SER A 55 -13.94 -3.69 -0.95
C SER A 55 -14.55 -2.30 -0.76
N ILE A 56 -15.40 -2.18 0.25
CA ILE A 56 -15.93 -0.89 0.72
C ILE A 56 -14.80 -0.04 1.28
N MET A 57 -13.87 -0.65 2.02
CA MET A 57 -12.72 0.07 2.58
C MET A 57 -11.84 0.66 1.46
N ALA A 58 -11.57 -0.07 0.39
CA ALA A 58 -10.80 0.44 -0.74
C ALA A 58 -11.51 1.60 -1.45
N GLU A 59 -12.83 1.53 -1.58
CA GLU A 59 -13.65 2.59 -2.16
C GLU A 59 -13.60 3.87 -1.32
N ILE A 60 -13.73 3.74 0.00
CA ILE A 60 -13.57 4.86 0.93
C ILE A 60 -12.16 5.45 0.81
N MET A 61 -11.12 4.61 0.87
CA MET A 61 -9.73 5.07 0.82
C MET A 61 -9.39 5.79 -0.49
N GLU A 62 -9.96 5.38 -1.62
CA GLU A 62 -9.80 6.07 -2.91
C GLU A 62 -10.29 7.53 -2.85
N GLY A 63 -11.45 7.76 -2.21
CA GLY A 63 -12.10 9.07 -2.11
C GLY A 63 -11.79 9.85 -0.83
N TYR A 64 -10.93 9.34 0.06
CA TYR A 64 -10.75 9.94 1.38
C TYR A 64 -9.73 11.08 1.36
N ASN A 65 -10.22 12.31 1.46
CA ASN A 65 -9.40 13.53 1.39
C ASN A 65 -8.34 13.67 2.50
N LEU A 66 -8.48 12.94 3.62
CA LEU A 66 -7.47 12.95 4.70
C LEU A 66 -6.26 12.08 4.39
N ILE A 67 -6.29 11.27 3.32
CA ILE A 67 -5.09 10.58 2.84
C ILE A 67 -4.23 11.60 2.12
N ARG A 68 -3.29 12.18 2.88
CA ARG A 68 -2.26 13.08 2.39
C ARG A 68 -0.91 12.58 2.86
N SER A 69 0.04 12.51 1.95
CA SER A 69 1.41 12.11 2.26
C SER A 69 2.36 12.50 1.15
N SER A 70 3.64 12.64 1.48
CA SER A 70 4.73 12.70 0.50
C SER A 70 5.10 11.32 -0.04
N ILE A 71 4.79 10.24 0.68
CA ILE A 71 5.10 8.85 0.30
C ILE A 71 3.83 8.00 0.36
N ILE A 72 3.38 7.52 -0.79
CA ILE A 72 2.24 6.61 -0.91
C ILE A 72 2.65 5.35 -1.65
N MET A 73 2.21 4.20 -1.17
CA MET A 73 2.36 2.90 -1.85
C MET A 73 1.02 2.19 -1.91
N SER A 74 0.64 1.66 -3.07
CA SER A 74 -0.53 0.80 -3.23
C SER A 74 -0.17 -0.45 -4.02
N HIS A 75 -0.82 -1.56 -3.67
CA HIS A 75 -0.54 -2.86 -4.27
C HIS A 75 -1.84 -3.60 -4.59
N VAL A 76 -1.89 -4.30 -5.71
CA VAL A 76 -2.94 -5.28 -6.04
C VAL A 76 -2.31 -6.64 -6.27
N ARG A 77 -2.86 -7.67 -5.62
CA ARG A 77 -2.24 -8.99 -5.51
C ARG A 77 -2.85 -9.98 -6.49
N THR A 78 -1.99 -10.67 -7.23
CA THR A 78 -2.31 -11.97 -7.83
C THR A 78 -1.61 -13.06 -7.02
N LYS A 79 -2.38 -13.99 -6.48
CA LYS A 79 -1.85 -15.18 -5.82
C LYS A 79 -1.34 -16.18 -6.86
N SER A 80 -0.09 -16.62 -6.72
CA SER A 80 0.47 -17.77 -7.43
C SER A 80 0.42 -19.06 -6.59
N SER A 81 0.59 -18.95 -5.27
CA SER A 81 0.60 -20.06 -4.31
C SER A 81 0.17 -19.60 -2.90
N GLY A 82 0.06 -20.51 -1.93
CA GLY A 82 -0.29 -20.19 -0.53
C GLY A 82 -1.79 -20.04 -0.29
N GLU A 83 -2.21 -19.15 0.60
CA GLU A 83 -3.63 -18.81 0.84
C GLU A 83 -3.94 -17.35 0.46
N ILE A 84 -5.25 -17.03 0.41
CA ILE A 84 -5.73 -15.65 0.29
C ILE A 84 -5.96 -15.17 1.72
N SER A 85 -4.98 -14.47 2.29
CA SER A 85 -4.98 -14.10 3.70
C SER A 85 -4.45 -12.68 3.90
N HIS A 86 -4.84 -12.03 4.99
CA HIS A 86 -4.40 -10.66 5.30
C HIS A 86 -2.88 -10.57 5.47
N LYS A 87 -2.25 -11.60 6.07
CA LYS A 87 -0.78 -11.66 6.26
C LYS A 87 -0.02 -11.63 4.93
N ASP A 88 -0.55 -12.29 3.91
CA ASP A 88 0.08 -12.43 2.59
C ASP A 88 -0.27 -11.29 1.62
N THR A 89 -1.14 -10.37 2.04
CA THR A 89 -1.46 -9.16 1.28
C THR A 89 -0.42 -8.08 1.57
N HIS A 90 0.11 -7.47 0.51
CA HIS A 90 1.01 -6.32 0.60
C HIS A 90 0.23 -5.00 0.61
N PRO A 91 0.78 -3.91 1.19
CA PRO A 91 2.09 -3.83 1.85
C PRO A 91 2.16 -4.54 3.21
N SER A 92 3.34 -5.03 3.58
CA SER A 92 3.63 -5.59 4.90
C SER A 92 4.36 -4.56 5.77
N ARG A 93 3.93 -4.39 7.02
CA ARG A 93 4.75 -3.69 8.02
C ARG A 93 5.82 -4.65 8.52
N GLY A 94 7.09 -4.26 8.42
CA GLY A 94 8.16 -4.95 9.13
C GLY A 94 8.05 -4.68 10.63
N SER A 95 8.28 -5.69 11.46
CA SER A 95 8.33 -5.57 12.92
C SER A 95 9.68 -5.06 13.44
N GLY A 96 10.52 -4.49 12.58
CA GLY A 96 11.81 -3.93 12.96
C GLY A 96 11.64 -2.59 13.65
N THR A 97 12.33 -2.39 14.78
CA THR A 97 12.54 -1.05 15.36
C THR A 97 13.32 -0.19 14.35
N VAL A 98 13.03 1.11 14.33
CA VAL A 98 13.66 2.09 13.40
C VAL A 98 15.20 2.13 13.55
N GLU A 99 15.74 1.59 14.65
CA GLU A 99 17.19 1.42 14.90
C GLU A 99 17.92 0.60 13.83
N ASN A 100 17.25 -0.32 13.14
CA ASN A 100 17.89 -1.17 12.12
C ASN A 100 18.02 -0.52 10.74
N MET A 101 17.50 0.70 10.54
CA MET A 101 17.62 1.41 9.25
C MET A 101 18.75 2.44 9.24
N TYR A 102 19.33 2.76 10.42
CA TYR A 102 20.41 3.74 10.61
C TYR A 102 21.64 3.18 11.35
N SER A 103 21.86 1.85 11.36
CA SER A 103 23.13 1.33 11.87
C SER A 103 24.26 1.66 10.88
N PRO A 104 25.27 2.49 11.25
CA PRO A 104 26.35 2.89 10.35
C PRO A 104 27.42 1.80 10.16
N THR A 105 27.17 0.58 10.60
CA THR A 105 28.19 -0.48 10.74
C THR A 105 28.45 -1.28 9.46
N MET A 106 28.32 -0.64 8.29
CA MET A 106 28.93 -1.14 7.05
C MET A 106 29.52 0.02 6.24
N ALA A 107 30.75 0.41 6.57
CA ALA A 107 31.91 0.38 5.66
C ALA A 107 33.12 1.10 6.29
N PRO A 108 34.36 0.67 5.99
CA PRO A 108 34.79 -0.52 5.25
C PRO A 108 35.20 -1.70 6.16
#